data_AF-A0A7C2A709-F1
#
_entry.id   AF-A0A7C2A709-F1
#
_cell.length_a   1.000
_cell.length_b   1.000
_cell.length_c   1.000
_cell.angle_alpha   90.00
_cell.angle_beta   90.00
_cell.angle_gamma   90.00
#
_symmetry.space_group_name_H-M   'P 1'
#
loop_
_entity.id
_entity.type
_entity.pdbx_description
1 polymer ?
#
loop_
_entity_poly.entity_id
_entity_poly.type
_entity_poly.pdbx_seq_one_letter_code
_entity_poly.pdbx_strand_id
1 'polypeptide(L)'
;MMERDEDTFYMLKEMAEDPHLSSRNYNDELIGLDYYANLSVLSNEEVSLLVSLWHEKYITCQKEKLASQWMVVQIFILVAVASYIAWLSGGIAGTLISIVGVIAVIAMIEDKRIEQAKRNLRDAKQVYHRLGELKKSRQVTTDEE
;
A
#
# COMPACT_ATOMS: atom_id res chain seq x y z
N MET A 1 32.53 4.04 13.38
CA MET A 1 31.79 3.16 12.47
C MET A 1 30.37 3.69 12.46
N MET A 2 30.12 4.63 11.54
CA MET A 2 28.99 5.57 11.51
C MET A 2 28.20 5.41 10.19
N GLU A 3 28.41 4.29 9.48
CA GLU A 3 27.81 4.01 8.16
C GLU A 3 26.36 3.51 8.28
N ARG A 4 25.96 2.89 9.39
CA ARG A 4 24.61 2.28 9.54
C ARG A 4 23.51 3.30 9.87
N ASP A 5 23.89 4.41 10.48
CA ASP A 5 22.99 5.44 11.03
C ASP A 5 22.38 6.27 9.88
N GLU A 6 23.20 6.59 8.89
CA GLU A 6 22.84 7.38 7.72
C GLU A 6 21.98 6.53 6.74
N ASP A 7 22.38 5.26 6.53
CA ASP A 7 21.66 4.33 5.68
C ASP A 7 20.19 4.15 6.09
N THR A 8 19.89 4.06 7.39
CA THR A 8 18.51 3.80 7.85
C THR A 8 17.55 4.95 7.54
N PHE A 9 17.98 6.21 7.74
CA PHE A 9 17.17 7.37 7.42
C PHE A 9 16.95 7.51 5.90
N TYR A 10 18.03 7.40 5.12
CA TYR A 10 17.95 7.56 3.66
C TYR A 10 17.11 6.46 3.01
N MET A 11 17.24 5.20 3.44
CA MET A 11 16.43 4.11 2.91
C MET A 11 14.94 4.29 3.22
N LEU A 12 14.58 4.74 4.43
CA LEU A 12 13.18 4.98 4.79
C LEU A 12 12.58 6.17 4.07
N LYS A 13 13.37 7.20 3.85
CA LYS A 13 12.98 8.37 3.07
C LYS A 13 12.76 7.97 1.61
N GLU A 14 13.73 7.30 0.99
CA GLU A 14 13.66 6.83 -0.39
C GLU A 14 12.45 5.92 -0.60
N MET A 15 12.20 4.98 0.32
CA MET A 15 10.99 4.17 0.25
C MET A 15 9.72 5.00 0.40
N ALA A 16 9.68 5.97 1.32
CA ALA A 16 8.49 6.80 1.48
C ALA A 16 8.20 7.66 0.24
N GLU A 17 9.25 8.08 -0.46
CA GLU A 17 9.20 8.88 -1.68
C GLU A 17 8.95 8.05 -2.94
N ASP A 18 9.28 6.75 -2.96
CA ASP A 18 9.04 5.86 -4.10
C ASP A 18 7.53 5.64 -4.33
N PRO A 19 6.98 6.12 -5.47
CA PRO A 19 5.59 5.91 -5.82
C PRO A 19 5.31 4.48 -6.30
N HIS A 20 6.32 3.71 -6.69
CA HIS A 20 6.18 2.32 -7.09
C HIS A 20 6.36 1.45 -5.86
N LEU A 21 5.28 0.85 -5.40
CA LEU A 21 5.29 -0.10 -4.28
C LEU A 21 5.88 -1.47 -4.71
N SER A 22 6.96 -1.45 -5.49
CA SER A 22 7.55 -2.58 -6.18
C SER A 22 8.75 -3.13 -5.44
N SER A 23 8.50 -4.03 -4.49
CA SER A 23 9.24 -5.28 -4.28
C SER A 23 8.95 -5.80 -2.87
N ARG A 24 8.35 -6.98 -2.80
CA ARG A 24 8.10 -7.70 -1.54
C ARG A 24 9.40 -7.97 -0.77
N ASN A 25 10.50 -8.20 -1.49
CA ASN A 25 11.77 -8.57 -0.86
C ASN A 25 12.44 -7.37 -0.19
N TYR A 26 12.40 -6.21 -0.84
CA TYR A 26 13.04 -5.00 -0.33
C TYR A 26 12.28 -4.43 0.89
N ASN A 27 10.93 -4.46 0.87
CA ASN A 27 10.11 -4.04 2.01
C ASN A 27 10.22 -4.97 3.23
N ASP A 28 10.19 -6.31 3.04
CA ASP A 28 10.25 -7.25 4.17
C ASP A 28 11.62 -7.23 4.87
N GLU A 29 12.71 -7.07 4.10
CA GLU A 29 14.07 -6.93 4.64
C GLU A 29 14.23 -5.60 5.40
N LEU A 30 13.67 -4.50 4.89
CA LEU A 30 13.75 -3.18 5.52
C LEU A 30 12.79 -2.98 6.69
N ILE A 31 11.67 -3.72 6.77
CA ILE A 31 10.68 -3.63 7.87
C ILE A 31 10.96 -4.72 8.95
N GLY A 32 11.92 -5.61 8.69
CA GLY A 32 12.35 -6.68 9.57
C GLY A 32 13.06 -6.24 10.88
N LEU A 33 13.44 -7.21 11.70
CA LEU A 33 13.97 -7.05 13.07
C LEU A 33 15.11 -6.03 13.23
N ASP A 34 15.95 -5.82 12.22
CA ASP A 34 17.06 -4.87 12.26
C ASP A 34 16.62 -3.40 12.13
N TYR A 35 15.43 -3.13 11.58
CA TYR A 35 14.88 -1.78 11.40
C TYR A 35 14.39 -1.15 12.70
N TYR A 36 13.61 -1.89 13.49
CA TYR A 36 13.11 -1.38 14.77
C TYR A 36 14.23 -1.17 15.80
N ALA A 37 15.32 -1.93 15.67
CA ALA A 37 16.48 -1.80 16.55
C ALA A 37 17.24 -0.48 16.35
N ASN A 38 17.24 0.08 15.13
CA ASN A 38 18.00 1.28 14.81
C ASN A 38 17.18 2.58 14.86
N LEU A 39 15.84 2.48 15.03
CA LEU A 39 14.97 3.66 15.18
C LEU A 39 15.34 4.55 16.37
N SER A 40 15.95 3.98 17.42
CA SER A 40 16.39 4.74 18.59
C SER A 40 17.52 5.72 18.28
N VAL A 41 18.27 5.51 17.19
CA VAL A 41 19.46 6.29 16.82
C VAL A 41 19.11 7.55 16.02
N LEU A 42 17.94 7.60 15.39
CA LEU A 42 17.47 8.77 14.62
C LEU A 42 17.30 10.01 15.50
N SER A 43 17.57 11.20 14.97
CA SER A 43 17.26 12.48 15.62
C SER A 43 15.75 12.79 15.63
N ASN A 44 15.32 13.73 16.46
CA ASN A 44 13.90 14.13 16.52
C ASN A 44 13.41 14.78 15.22
N GLU A 45 14.29 15.47 14.50
CA GLU A 45 14.00 16.12 13.23
C GLU A 45 13.77 15.09 12.12
N GLU A 46 14.66 14.10 12.03
CA GLU A 46 14.55 12.97 11.09
C GLU A 46 13.30 12.13 11.35
N VAL A 47 13.00 11.82 12.61
CA VAL A 47 11.76 11.11 12.98
C VAL A 47 10.53 11.91 12.56
N SER A 48 10.51 13.23 12.77
CA SER A 48 9.37 14.05 12.38
C SER A 48 9.17 14.10 10.86
N LEU A 49 10.26 14.20 10.09
CA LEU A 49 10.21 14.17 8.63
C LEU A 49 9.74 12.82 8.10
N LEU A 50 10.26 11.72 8.65
CA LEU A 50 9.82 10.37 8.30
C LEU A 50 8.33 10.17 8.62
N VAL A 51 7.85 10.64 9.78
CA VAL A 51 6.42 10.58 10.11
C VAL A 51 5.57 11.28 9.05
N SER A 52 5.96 12.46 8.56
CA SER A 52 5.20 13.15 7.51
C SER A 52 5.21 12.41 6.18
N LEU A 53 6.36 11.91 5.74
CA LEU A 53 6.49 11.21 4.46
C LEU A 53 5.70 9.88 4.47
N TRP A 54 5.81 9.13 5.56
CA TRP A 54 5.07 7.87 5.71
C TRP A 54 3.56 8.08 5.91
N HIS A 55 3.15 9.23 6.46
CA HIS A 55 1.73 9.61 6.49
C HIS A 55 1.18 9.85 5.08
N GLU A 56 1.92 10.59 4.25
CA GLU A 56 1.54 10.84 2.86
C GLU A 56 1.47 9.52 2.06
N LYS A 57 2.49 8.67 2.19
CA LYS A 57 2.51 7.34 1.58
C LYS A 57 1.33 6.47 2.05
N TYR A 58 0.98 6.51 3.33
CA TYR A 58 -0.19 5.82 3.86
C TYR A 58 -1.50 6.30 3.21
N ILE A 59 -1.69 7.62 3.04
CA ILE A 59 -2.86 8.18 2.36
C ILE A 59 -2.90 7.73 0.89
N THR A 60 -1.76 7.76 0.20
CA THR A 60 -1.65 7.29 -1.19
C THR A 60 -2.02 5.81 -1.32
N CYS A 61 -1.49 4.95 -0.44
CA CYS A 61 -1.85 3.52 -0.40
C CYS A 61 -3.35 3.30 -0.12
N GLN A 62 -3.98 4.14 0.71
CA GLN A 62 -5.42 4.07 0.92
C GLN A 62 -6.22 4.42 -0.34
N LYS A 63 -5.83 5.48 -1.05
CA LYS A 63 -6.45 5.88 -2.31
C LYS A 63 -6.30 4.78 -3.37
N GLU A 64 -5.13 4.17 -3.48
CA GLU A 64 -4.88 3.07 -4.42
C GLU A 64 -5.72 1.83 -4.11
N LYS A 65 -5.81 1.44 -2.83
CA LYS A 65 -6.70 0.34 -2.42
C LYS A 65 -8.15 0.64 -2.81
N LEU A 66 -8.61 1.86 -2.56
CA LEU A 66 -9.97 2.29 -2.89
C LEU A 66 -10.19 2.29 -4.41
N ALA A 67 -9.26 2.84 -5.18
CA ALA A 67 -9.30 2.85 -6.64
C ALA A 67 -9.34 1.42 -7.22
N SER A 68 -8.53 0.52 -6.67
CA SER A 68 -8.52 -0.89 -7.07
C SER A 68 -9.81 -1.63 -6.69
N GLN A 69 -10.51 -1.23 -5.63
CA GLN A 69 -11.82 -1.79 -5.30
C GLN A 69 -12.94 -1.23 -6.20
N TRP A 70 -12.84 0.05 -6.59
CA TRP A 70 -13.80 0.69 -7.49
C TRP A 70 -13.73 0.14 -8.92
N MET A 71 -12.55 -0.22 -9.40
CA MET A 71 -12.37 -0.80 -10.73
C MET A 71 -13.18 -2.11 -10.87
N VAL A 72 -13.19 -2.98 -9.85
CA VAL A 72 -14.01 -4.21 -9.80
C VAL A 72 -15.48 -3.89 -10.06
N VAL A 73 -16.01 -2.90 -9.36
CA VAL A 73 -17.42 -2.48 -9.46
C VAL A 73 -17.72 -1.99 -10.89
N GLN A 74 -16.82 -1.22 -11.49
CA GLN A 74 -16.97 -0.75 -12.87
C GLN A 74 -17.03 -1.92 -13.86
N ILE A 75 -16.19 -2.94 -13.69
CA ILE A 75 -16.20 -4.14 -14.54
C ILE A 75 -17.52 -4.90 -14.40
N PHE A 76 -18.03 -5.08 -13.18
CA PHE A 76 -19.34 -5.71 -12.96
C PHE A 76 -20.48 -4.93 -13.62
N ILE A 77 -20.45 -3.59 -13.57
CA ILE A 77 -21.45 -2.76 -14.25
C ILE A 77 -21.37 -2.95 -15.77
N LEU A 78 -20.17 -2.91 -16.36
CA LEU A 78 -19.97 -3.11 -17.80
C LEU A 78 -20.50 -4.46 -18.27
N VAL A 79 -20.24 -5.51 -17.49
CA VAL A 79 -20.75 -6.86 -17.73
C VAL A 79 -22.27 -6.91 -17.71
N ALA A 80 -22.89 -6.30 -16.69
CA ALA A 80 -24.34 -6.28 -16.55
C ALA A 80 -25.00 -5.58 -17.74
N VAL A 81 -24.43 -4.45 -18.18
CA VAL A 81 -24.89 -3.72 -19.36
C VAL A 81 -24.73 -4.56 -20.63
N ALA A 82 -23.56 -5.18 -20.85
CA ALA A 82 -23.32 -6.01 -22.02
C ALA A 82 -24.27 -7.22 -22.07
N SER A 83 -24.53 -7.84 -20.91
CA SER A 83 -25.46 -8.97 -20.78
C SER A 83 -26.91 -8.54 -21.07
N TYR A 84 -27.31 -7.35 -20.60
CA TYR A 84 -28.63 -6.78 -20.91
C TYR A 84 -28.82 -6.52 -22.40
N ILE A 85 -27.80 -5.95 -23.07
CA ILE A 85 -27.83 -5.72 -24.53
C ILE A 85 -27.89 -7.04 -25.30
N ALA A 86 -27.09 -8.04 -24.89
CA ALA A 86 -27.06 -9.36 -25.52
C ALA A 86 -28.40 -10.13 -25.37
N TRP A 87 -29.10 -9.94 -24.26
CA TRP A 87 -30.43 -10.48 -24.04
C TRP A 87 -31.45 -9.92 -25.04
N LEU A 88 -31.40 -8.62 -25.32
CA LEU A 88 -32.29 -7.96 -26.28
C LEU A 88 -32.00 -8.36 -27.74
N SER A 89 -30.78 -8.79 -28.08
CA SER A 89 -30.33 -9.04 -29.45
C SER A 89 -30.31 -10.51 -29.91
N GLY A 90 -30.69 -11.48 -29.05
CA GLY A 90 -31.20 -12.77 -29.52
C GLY A 90 -30.24 -13.97 -29.55
N GLY A 91 -29.35 -14.15 -28.57
CA GLY A 91 -28.57 -15.39 -28.47
C GLY A 91 -27.86 -15.58 -27.12
N ILE A 92 -28.45 -16.35 -26.23
CA ILE A 92 -28.13 -16.39 -24.78
C ILE A 92 -26.92 -17.31 -24.47
N ALA A 93 -26.71 -18.39 -25.22
CA ALA A 93 -25.81 -19.47 -24.79
C ALA A 93 -24.31 -19.21 -25.07
N GLY A 94 -23.95 -18.58 -26.20
CA GLY A 94 -22.54 -18.36 -26.58
C GLY A 94 -21.92 -17.12 -25.93
N THR A 95 -22.70 -16.07 -25.74
CA THR A 95 -22.24 -14.78 -25.22
C THR A 95 -21.96 -14.84 -23.72
N LEU A 96 -22.76 -15.59 -22.95
CA LEU A 96 -22.61 -15.72 -21.50
C LEU A 96 -21.30 -16.42 -21.11
N ILE A 97 -20.88 -17.46 -21.83
CA ILE A 97 -19.65 -18.22 -21.52
C ILE A 97 -18.40 -17.37 -21.78
N SER A 98 -18.39 -16.60 -22.88
CA SER A 98 -17.29 -15.68 -23.22
C SER A 98 -17.15 -14.53 -22.19
N ILE A 99 -18.28 -13.95 -21.78
CA ILE A 99 -18.31 -12.89 -20.76
C ILE A 99 -17.79 -13.41 -19.41
N VAL A 100 -18.24 -14.59 -18.96
CA VAL A 100 -17.79 -15.18 -17.69
C VAL A 100 -16.28 -15.45 -17.70
N GLY A 101 -15.73 -15.91 -18.82
CA GLY A 101 -14.28 -16.13 -18.96
C GLY A 101 -13.47 -14.84 -18.83
N VAL A 102 -13.92 -13.75 -19.48
CA VAL A 102 -13.26 -12.44 -19.39
C VAL A 102 -13.35 -11.87 -17.97
N ILE A 103 -14.49 -12.01 -17.31
CA ILE A 103 -14.65 -11.59 -15.90
C ILE A 103 -13.72 -12.35 -14.99
N ALA A 104 -13.61 -13.66 -15.15
CA ALA A 104 -12.74 -14.49 -14.30
C ALA A 104 -11.27 -14.06 -14.42
N VAL A 105 -10.79 -13.78 -15.64
CA VAL A 105 -9.41 -13.30 -15.87
C VAL A 105 -9.20 -11.92 -15.26
N ILE A 106 -10.15 -11.00 -15.45
CA ILE A 106 -10.06 -9.64 -14.89
C ILE A 106 -10.09 -9.69 -13.36
N ALA A 107 -11.02 -10.46 -12.77
CA ALA A 107 -11.13 -10.66 -11.33
C ALA A 107 -9.84 -11.28 -10.74
N MET A 108 -9.19 -12.21 -11.46
CA MET A 108 -7.92 -12.80 -11.02
C MET A 108 -6.76 -11.80 -11.04
N ILE A 109 -6.66 -10.96 -12.07
CA ILE A 109 -5.65 -9.89 -12.14
C ILE A 109 -5.90 -8.86 -11.05
N GLU A 110 -7.16 -8.52 -10.83
CA GLU A 110 -7.58 -7.53 -9.86
C GLU A 110 -7.43 -8.01 -8.42
N ASP A 111 -7.67 -9.29 -8.15
CA ASP A 111 -7.41 -9.89 -6.83
C ASP A 111 -5.93 -9.76 -6.46
N LYS A 112 -5.01 -10.01 -7.41
CA LYS A 112 -3.57 -9.77 -7.20
C LYS A 112 -3.24 -8.31 -6.93
N ARG A 113 -3.83 -7.37 -7.68
CA ARG A 113 -3.64 -5.92 -7.47
C ARG A 113 -4.18 -5.46 -6.13
N ILE A 114 -5.37 -5.93 -5.74
CA ILE A 114 -6.00 -5.64 -4.45
C ILE A 114 -5.16 -6.22 -3.30
N GLU A 115 -4.67 -7.45 -3.44
CA GLU A 115 -3.85 -8.10 -2.43
C GLU A 115 -2.51 -7.35 -2.25
N GLN A 116 -1.91 -6.87 -3.34
CA GLN A 116 -0.73 -6.01 -3.30
C GLN A 116 -1.03 -4.67 -2.62
N ALA A 117 -2.10 -3.97 -3.02
CA ALA A 117 -2.49 -2.70 -2.41
C ALA A 117 -2.84 -2.82 -0.91
N LYS A 118 -3.51 -3.92 -0.50
CA LYS A 118 -3.80 -4.22 0.90
C LYS A 118 -2.52 -4.44 1.71
N ARG A 119 -1.54 -5.16 1.15
CA ARG A 119 -0.25 -5.43 1.80
C ARG A 119 0.53 -4.13 1.97
N ASN A 120 0.71 -3.37 0.89
CA ASN A 120 1.38 -2.07 0.91
C ASN A 120 0.78 -1.11 1.95
N LEU A 121 -0.55 -1.07 2.02
CA LEU A 121 -1.25 -0.27 3.03
C LEU A 121 -0.94 -0.75 4.46
N ARG A 122 -0.89 -2.06 4.69
CA ARG A 122 -0.58 -2.63 6.01
C ARG A 122 0.83 -2.24 6.43
N ASP A 123 1.79 -2.35 5.53
CA ASP A 123 3.20 -2.09 5.81
C ASP A 123 3.43 -0.59 6.05
N ALA A 124 2.86 0.28 5.20
CA ALA A 124 2.88 1.73 5.40
C ALA A 124 2.22 2.14 6.73
N LYS A 125 1.09 1.52 7.09
CA LYS A 125 0.41 1.76 8.36
C LYS A 125 1.30 1.36 9.55
N GLN A 126 1.96 0.22 9.47
CA GLN A 126 2.80 -0.30 10.55
C GLN A 126 4.01 0.61 10.79
N VAL A 127 4.69 1.04 9.72
CA VAL A 127 5.82 1.98 9.81
C VAL A 127 5.36 3.34 10.35
N TYR A 128 4.29 3.90 9.80
CA TYR A 128 3.73 5.17 10.28
C TYR A 128 3.37 5.13 11.77
N HIS A 129 2.70 4.05 12.22
CA HIS A 129 2.30 3.91 13.61
C HIS A 129 3.51 3.85 14.55
N ARG A 130 4.54 3.08 14.18
CA ARG A 130 5.76 2.90 14.97
C ARG A 130 6.59 4.18 15.08
N LEU A 131 6.74 4.91 13.97
CA LEU A 131 7.37 6.23 13.98
C LEU A 131 6.58 7.23 14.84
N GLY A 132 5.25 7.16 14.80
CA GLY A 132 4.36 7.96 15.65
C GLY A 132 4.50 7.63 17.14
N GLU A 133 4.58 6.35 17.50
CA GLU A 133 4.84 5.88 18.87
C GLU A 133 6.19 6.38 19.38
N LEU A 134 7.25 6.28 18.55
CA LEU A 134 8.58 6.77 18.87
C LEU A 134 8.59 8.28 19.11
N LYS A 135 7.98 9.06 18.21
CA LYS A 135 7.85 10.52 18.35
C LYS A 135 7.14 10.89 19.64
N LYS A 136 6.04 10.21 19.96
CA LYS A 136 5.27 10.45 21.19
C LYS A 136 6.07 10.09 22.44
N SER A 137 6.75 8.95 22.44
CA SER A 137 7.60 8.52 23.55
C SER A 137 8.69 9.54 23.86
N ARG A 138 9.33 10.12 22.84
CA ARG A 138 10.40 11.11 23.03
C ARG A 138 9.89 12.46 23.51
N GLN A 139 8.71 12.90 23.07
CA GLN A 139 8.09 14.13 23.57
C GLN A 139 7.78 14.04 25.06
N VAL A 140 7.26 12.90 25.53
CA VAL A 140 6.98 12.68 26.97
C VAL A 140 8.26 12.76 27.81
N THR A 141 9.39 12.25 27.32
CA THR A 141 10.67 12.33 28.05
C THR A 141 11.25 13.74 28.09
N THR A 142 11.05 14.55 27.06
CA THR A 142 11.51 15.96 27.04
C THR A 142 10.64 16.89 27.89
N ASP A 143 9.35 16.55 28.10
CA ASP A 143 8.44 17.32 28.95
C ASP A 143 8.59 17.03 30.46
N GLU A 144 9.34 15.97 30.83
CA GLU A 144 9.60 15.55 32.23
C GLU A 144 10.97 15.99 32.78
N GLU A 145 11.83 16.62 31.96
CA GLU A 145 13.10 17.27 32.36
C GLU A 145 12.97 18.79 32.49
#